data_AF-A0A1H3N4M9-F1
#
_entry.id   AF-A0A1H3N4M9-F1
#
_cell.length_a   1.000
_cell.length_b   1.000
_cell.length_c   1.000
_cell.angle_alpha   90.00
_cell.angle_beta   90.00
_cell.angle_gamma   90.00
#
_symmetry.space_group_name_H-M   'P 1'
#
loop_
_entity.id
_entity.type
_entity.pdbx_description
1 polymer ?
#
loop_
_entity_poly.entity_id
_entity_poly.type
_entity_poly.pdbx_seq_one_letter_code
_entity_poly.pdbx_strand_id
1 'polypeptide(L)' 'MKRKWTEEQISAKLPNVQATMAFEGLDLIEEDMELLLARARGEITQKEYIKRAVESN' A
#
# COMPACT_ATOMS: atom_id res chain seq x y z
N MET A 1 10.03 10.03 9.30
CA MET A 1 8.96 11.03 9.03
C MET A 1 7.80 10.31 8.36
N LYS A 2 6.54 10.49 8.83
CA LYS A 2 5.36 9.88 8.21
C LYS A 2 5.05 10.62 6.90
N ARG A 3 5.47 10.08 5.75
CA ARG A 3 5.13 10.65 4.44
C ARG A 3 3.70 10.20 4.09
N LYS A 4 2.77 11.15 4.11
CA LYS A 4 1.35 10.96 3.81
C LYS A 4 1.06 11.43 2.39
N TRP A 5 0.27 10.66 1.65
CA TRP A 5 -0.32 11.06 0.37
C TRP A 5 -1.67 11.74 0.62
N THR A 6 -2.05 12.68 -0.24
CA THR A 6 -3.43 13.18 -0.30
C THR A 6 -4.34 12.12 -0.94
N GLU A 7 -5.66 12.21 -0.76
CA GLU A 7 -6.60 11.28 -1.41
C GLU A 7 -6.52 11.36 -2.94
N GLU A 8 -6.27 12.54 -3.51
CA GLU A 8 -6.00 12.72 -4.95
C GLU A 8 -4.73 11.98 -5.39
N GLN A 9 -3.66 12.05 -4.59
CA GLN A 9 -2.43 11.30 -4.86
C GLN A 9 -2.64 9.80 -4.74
N ILE A 10 -3.43 9.34 -3.77
CA ILE A 10 -3.80 7.93 -3.62
C ILE A 10 -4.56 7.48 -4.87
N SER A 11 -5.63 8.18 -5.25
CA SER A 11 -6.43 7.86 -6.43
C SER A 11 -5.61 7.84 -7.72
N ALA A 12 -4.67 8.78 -7.90
CA ALA A 12 -3.81 8.83 -9.07
C ALA A 12 -2.70 7.76 -9.09
N LYS A 13 -2.25 7.29 -7.92
CA LYS A 13 -1.14 6.33 -7.81
C LYS A 13 -1.58 4.89 -7.68
N LEU A 14 -2.76 4.63 -7.13
CA LEU A 14 -3.27 3.28 -6.88
C LEU A 14 -3.34 2.43 -8.16
N PRO A 15 -3.81 2.95 -9.31
CA PRO A 15 -3.81 2.19 -10.56
C PRO A 15 -2.41 1.77 -10.99
N ASN A 16 -1.39 2.60 -10.76
CA ASN A 16 0.00 2.25 -11.10
C ASN A 16 0.53 1.13 -10.20
N VAL A 17 0.21 1.15 -8.91
CA VAL A 17 0.61 0.07 -7.99
C VAL A 17 -0.04 -1.24 -8.40
N GLN A 18 -1.35 -1.22 -8.68
CA GLN A 18 -2.08 -2.39 -9.14
C GLN A 18 -1.53 -2.93 -10.46
N ALA A 19 -1.24 -2.04 -11.42
CA ALA A 19 -0.65 -2.43 -12.69
C ALA A 19 0.74 -3.06 -12.54
N THR A 20 1.59 -2.52 -11.65
CA THR A 20 2.91 -3.11 -11.36
C THR A 20 2.78 -4.50 -10.73
N MET A 21 1.87 -4.70 -9.77
CA MET A 21 1.69 -6.03 -9.16
C MET A 21 1.15 -7.05 -10.17
N ALA A 22 0.15 -6.65 -10.96
CA ALA A 22 -0.39 -7.50 -12.01
C ALA A 22 0.67 -7.85 -13.08
N PHE A 23 1.54 -6.91 -13.44
CA PHE A 23 2.67 -7.15 -14.35
C PHE A 23 3.63 -8.22 -13.80
N GLU A 24 3.87 -8.23 -12.49
CA GLU A 24 4.69 -9.25 -11.79
C GLU A 24 3.93 -10.57 -11.54
N GLY A 25 2.68 -10.68 -11.99
CA GLY A 25 1.83 -11.86 -11.76
C GLY A 25 1.34 -12.00 -10.33
N LEU A 26 1.30 -10.90 -9.57
CA LEU A 26 0.84 -10.84 -8.19
C LEU A 26 -0.57 -10.23 -8.12
N ASP A 27 -1.46 -10.91 -7.40
CA ASP A 27 -2.78 -10.38 -7.07
C ASP A 27 -2.72 -9.69 -5.70
N LEU A 28 -3.09 -8.41 -5.65
CA LEU A 28 -3.29 -7.70 -4.39
C LEU A 28 -4.66 -8.07 -3.82
N ILE A 29 -4.67 -8.80 -2.71
CA ILE A 29 -5.91 -9.08 -1.98
C ILE A 29 -6.37 -7.84 -1.21
N GLU A 30 -7.60 -7.88 -0.69
CA GLU A 30 -8.20 -6.75 0.04
C GLU A 30 -7.33 -6.30 1.22
N GLU A 31 -6.77 -7.25 1.97
CA GLU A 31 -5.91 -6.99 3.14
C GLU A 31 -4.61 -6.24 2.76
N ASP A 32 -4.00 -6.59 1.62
CA ASP A 32 -2.81 -5.89 1.12
C ASP A 32 -3.14 -4.44 0.75
N MET A 33 -4.31 -4.24 0.12
CA MET A 33 -4.80 -2.92 -0.27
C MET A 33 -5.09 -2.05 0.95
N GLU A 34 -5.72 -2.60 1.98
CA GLU A 34 -5.96 -1.89 3.24
C GLU A 34 -4.64 -1.49 3.91
N LEU A 35 -3.67 -2.41 3.96
CA LEU A 35 -2.36 -2.14 4.56
C LEU A 35 -1.58 -1.05 3.79
N LEU A 36 -1.61 -1.11 2.46
CA LEU A 36 -1.04 -0.08 1.58
C LEU A 36 -1.69 1.28 1.81
N LEU A 37 -3.03 1.33 1.87
CA LEU A 37 -3.78 2.57 2.07
C LEU A 37 -3.53 3.18 3.46
N ALA A 38 -3.49 2.37 4.52
CA ALA A 38 -3.14 2.82 5.86
C ALA A 38 -1.74 3.45 5.89
N ARG A 39 -0.78 2.86 5.15
CA ARG A 39 0.56 3.44 5.00
C ARG A 39 0.55 4.72 4.18
N ALA A 40 -0.19 4.77 3.08
CA ALA A 40 -0.29 5.94 2.22
C ALA A 40 -0.93 7.13 2.95
N ARG A 41 -1.96 6.89 3.76
CA ARG A 41 -2.62 7.90 4.61
C ARG A 41 -1.81 8.32 5.83
N GLY A 42 -0.69 7.63 6.12
CA GLY A 42 0.20 7.92 7.24
C GLY A 42 -0.34 7.47 8.60
N GLU A 43 -1.36 6.61 8.61
CA GLU A 43 -1.95 6.02 9.81
C GLU A 43 -0.89 5.14 10.50
N ILE A 44 -0.20 4.31 9.71
CA ILE A 44 0.92 3.47 10.16
C ILE A 44 2.27 4.00 9.66
N THR A 45 3.34 3.60 10.35
CA THR A 45 4.72 3.94 9.94
C THR A 45 5.22 2.98 8.85
N GLN A 46 6.32 3.33 8.18
CA GLN A 46 7.00 2.39 7.27
C GLN A 46 7.42 1.10 7.98
N LYS A 47 7.91 1.21 9.22
CA LYS A 47 8.35 0.06 10.02
C LYS A 47 7.17 -0.89 10.30
N GLU A 48 6.03 -0.32 10.67
CA GLU A 48 4.81 -1.09 10.93
C GLU A 48 4.26 -1.73 9.66
N TYR A 49 4.24 -0.99 8.54
CA TYR A 49 3.84 -1.51 7.23
C TYR A 49 4.66 -2.74 6.83
N ILE A 50 6.00 -2.63 6.88
CA ILE A 50 6.89 -3.75 6.54
C ILE A 50 6.68 -4.93 7.50
N LYS A 51 6.56 -4.66 8.80
CA LYS A 51 6.34 -5.71 9.79
C LYS A 51 5.09 -6.53 9.47
N ARG A 52 3.95 -5.87 9.26
CA ARG A 52 2.67 -6.54 8.95
C ARG A 52 2.71 -7.27 7.61
N ALA A 53 3.29 -6.64 6.58
CA ALA A 53 3.39 -7.28 5.26
C ALA A 53 4.23 -8.57 5.28
N VAL A 54 5.19 -8.69 6.20
CA VAL A 54 6.00 -9.90 6.38
C VAL A 54 5.28 -10.94 7.25
N GLU A 55 4.53 -10.50 8.27
CA GLU A 55 3.79 -11.40 9.16
C GLU A 55 2.50 -11.97 8.54
N SER A 56 1.94 -11.30 7.53
CA SER A 56 0.75 -11.72 6.79
C SER A 56 1.02 -12.73 5.66
N ASN A 57 2.28 -13.07 5.40
CA ASN A 57 2.75 -14.01 4.35
C ASN A 57 3.25 -15.31 4.99
#